data_AF-B9TH37-F1
#
_entry.id   AF-B9TH37-F1
#
_cell.length_a   1.000
_cell.length_b   1.000
_cell.length_c   1.000
_cell.angle_alpha   90.00
_cell.angle_beta   90.00
_cell.angle_gamma   90.00
#
_symmetry.space_group_name_H-M   'P 1'
#
loop_
_entity.id
_entity.type
_entity.pdbx_description
1 polymer ?
#
loop_
_entity_poly.entity_id
_entity_poly.type
_entity_poly.pdbx_seq_one_letter_code
_entity_poly.pdbx_strand_id
1 'polypeptide(L)'
;MTIDGGRLVPAGPFDAERLNSYRRGTIVYVRFTEEKDRVLVRKWFAVLGLVLKQCQTPWKNKDEAHEAIKLALGIVNLTKTVGGDFMQYPKSLTDLEDPELQEALDQMIELLSRMTGVDVATLKKETAHVDEEPHDPSTGEILDGEVIPPETTESGAPQPEDADAPPPASAEEAGHPDPVSSPNSEASIPVEAADGAGDPPSSPSGSPDAPETEREILIRFARDVLPMAADTTISPSAAKAVEKEWAAQIKELSEDGIAKARTISESMRLISNSPAKLGGVLERYARELDTTVEELGG
;
A
#
# COMPACT_ATOMS: atom_id res chain seq x y z
N MET A 1 10.83 -17.20 25.20
CA MET A 1 10.14 -18.49 24.88
C MET A 1 10.27 -18.80 23.41
N THR A 2 10.53 -20.05 23.04
CA THR A 2 10.49 -20.59 21.67
C THR A 2 9.43 -21.69 21.57
N ILE A 3 8.98 -22.00 20.35
CA ILE A 3 8.07 -23.12 20.11
C ILE A 3 8.92 -24.32 19.70
N ASP A 4 8.91 -25.37 20.52
CA ASP A 4 9.54 -26.65 20.21
C ASP A 4 8.52 -27.78 20.41
N GLY A 5 8.35 -28.61 19.37
CA GLY A 5 7.39 -29.73 19.40
C GLY A 5 5.95 -29.33 19.77
N GLY A 6 5.52 -28.12 19.41
CA GLY A 6 4.17 -27.60 19.74
C GLY A 6 4.01 -27.17 21.20
N ARG A 7 5.10 -26.99 21.95
CA ARG A 7 5.10 -26.49 23.32
C ARG A 7 5.95 -25.23 23.41
N LEU A 8 5.56 -24.32 24.30
CA LEU A 8 6.38 -23.16 24.63
C LEU A 8 7.49 -23.61 25.59
N VAL A 9 8.74 -23.47 25.15
CA VAL A 9 9.94 -23.74 25.94
C VAL A 9 10.73 -22.44 26.18
N PRO A 10 11.50 -22.31 27.26
CA PRO A 10 12.35 -21.14 27.48
C PRO A 10 13.31 -20.91 26.30
N ALA A 11 13.47 -19.66 25.84
CA ALA A 11 14.38 -19.40 24.70
C ALA A 11 15.86 -19.46 25.13
N GLY A 12 16.15 -19.27 26.41
CA GLY A 12 17.49 -19.31 26.96
C GLY A 12 17.52 -19.53 28.48
N PRO A 13 18.71 -19.52 29.09
CA PRO A 13 18.90 -19.77 30.53
C PRO A 13 18.15 -18.78 31.43
N PHE A 14 18.15 -17.49 31.06
CA PHE A 14 17.45 -16.44 31.80
C PHE A 14 15.93 -16.66 31.84
N ASP A 15 15.33 -16.99 30.68
CA ASP A 15 13.91 -17.33 30.60
C ASP A 15 13.57 -18.53 31.51
N ALA A 16 14.46 -19.53 31.54
CA ALA A 16 14.28 -20.73 32.34
C ALA A 16 14.32 -20.43 33.84
N GLU A 17 15.27 -19.62 34.29
CA GLU A 17 15.35 -19.15 35.68
C GLU A 17 14.11 -18.34 36.07
N ARG A 18 13.67 -17.44 35.19
CA ARG A 18 12.49 -16.62 35.44
C ARG A 18 11.22 -17.46 35.54
N LEU A 19 11.06 -18.47 34.69
CA LEU A 19 9.93 -19.41 34.79
C LEU A 19 9.98 -20.26 36.06
N ASN A 20 11.16 -20.70 36.47
CA ASN A 20 11.36 -21.45 37.71
C ASN A 20 11.08 -20.63 38.97
N SER A 21 11.10 -19.29 38.89
CA SER A 21 10.74 -18.42 40.01
C SER A 21 9.24 -18.44 40.35
N TYR A 22 8.38 -18.80 39.38
CA TYR A 22 6.94 -18.90 39.61
C TYR A 22 6.58 -20.18 40.36
N ARG A 23 5.54 -20.11 41.20
CA ARG A 23 5.04 -21.30 41.92
C ARG A 23 4.51 -22.32 40.92
N ARG A 24 4.76 -23.61 41.18
CA ARG A 24 4.20 -24.71 40.38
C ARG A 24 2.67 -24.61 40.34
N GLY A 25 2.10 -24.65 39.15
CA GLY A 25 0.66 -24.49 38.91
C GLY A 25 0.19 -23.06 38.64
N THR A 26 1.10 -22.06 38.63
CA THR A 26 0.76 -20.69 38.21
C THR A 26 0.41 -20.67 36.72
N ILE A 27 -0.76 -20.09 36.39
CA ILE A 27 -1.18 -19.88 35.00
C ILE A 27 -0.56 -18.57 34.52
N VAL A 28 0.22 -18.63 33.45
CA VAL A 28 0.81 -17.46 32.81
C VAL A 28 0.08 -17.21 31.50
N TYR A 29 -0.40 -15.99 31.31
CA TYR A 29 -0.97 -15.57 30.04
C TYR A 29 0.16 -15.16 29.11
N VAL A 30 0.29 -15.85 27.98
CA VAL A 30 1.26 -15.52 26.94
C VAL A 30 0.52 -14.80 25.84
N ARG A 31 0.94 -13.57 25.55
CA ARG A 31 0.52 -12.84 24.35
C ARG A 31 1.67 -12.98 23.35
N PHE A 32 1.38 -13.58 22.20
CA PHE A 32 2.25 -13.41 21.04
C PHE A 32 2.10 -11.96 20.60
N THR A 33 3.08 -11.13 20.91
CA THR A 33 3.31 -9.91 20.14
C THR A 33 3.78 -10.36 18.77
N GLU A 34 3.23 -9.78 17.71
CA GLU A 34 3.69 -10.03 16.34
C GLU A 34 5.22 -10.00 16.28
N GLU A 35 5.75 -10.84 15.41
CA GLU A 35 7.18 -10.98 15.22
C GLU A 35 7.78 -9.61 14.93
N LYS A 36 8.54 -9.12 15.93
CA LYS A 36 9.68 -8.19 15.89
C LYS A 36 9.70 -7.31 14.64
N ASP A 37 9.45 -6.00 14.81
CA ASP A 37 9.52 -4.94 13.79
C ASP A 37 10.00 -5.44 12.42
N ARG A 38 9.05 -5.58 11.49
CA ARG A 38 9.30 -5.99 10.11
C ARG A 38 10.55 -5.26 9.63
N VAL A 39 11.51 -6.00 9.09
CA VAL A 39 12.83 -5.46 8.69
C VAL A 39 12.68 -4.20 7.83
N LEU A 40 11.63 -4.15 7.02
CA LEU A 40 11.25 -2.99 6.20
C LEU A 40 10.85 -1.74 7.01
N VAL A 41 10.16 -1.89 8.15
CA VAL A 41 9.85 -0.79 9.08
C VAL A 41 11.15 -0.28 9.74
N ARG A 42 12.07 -1.18 10.10
CA ARG A 42 13.38 -0.74 10.64
C ARG A 42 14.18 0.02 9.58
N LYS A 43 14.23 -0.48 8.35
CA LYS A 43 14.84 0.22 7.21
C LYS A 43 14.21 1.58 6.97
N TRP A 44 12.88 1.66 7.04
CA TRP A 44 12.14 2.92 6.91
C TRP A 44 12.68 3.97 7.88
N PHE A 45 12.71 3.66 9.17
CA PHE A 45 13.17 4.60 10.19
C PHE A 45 14.69 4.85 10.16
N ALA A 46 15.48 3.88 9.68
CA ALA A 46 16.92 4.07 9.46
C ALA A 46 17.18 5.11 8.37
N VAL A 47 16.50 5.03 7.21
CA VAL A 47 16.62 6.02 6.14
C VAL A 47 16.20 7.40 6.63
N LEU A 48 15.08 7.51 7.35
CA LEU A 48 14.64 8.80 7.93
C LEU A 48 15.65 9.36 8.91
N GLY A 49 16.20 8.52 9.79
CA GLY A 49 17.22 8.93 10.74
C GLY A 49 18.50 9.41 10.07
N LEU A 50 18.90 8.77 8.97
CA LEU A 50 20.05 9.16 8.17
C LEU A 50 19.82 10.53 7.52
N VAL A 51 18.67 10.68 6.85
CA VAL A 51 18.32 11.91 6.12
C VAL A 51 18.15 13.10 7.07
N LEU A 52 17.52 12.93 8.23
CA LEU A 52 17.41 14.01 9.21
C LEU A 52 18.77 14.45 9.79
N LYS A 53 19.75 13.54 9.86
CA LYS A 53 21.10 13.85 10.35
C LYS A 53 21.98 14.51 9.28
N GLN A 54 21.89 14.03 8.04
CA GLN A 54 22.83 14.41 6.97
C GLN A 54 22.27 15.50 6.04
N CYS A 55 20.96 15.66 5.93
CA CYS A 55 20.33 16.55 4.96
C CYS A 55 19.55 17.68 5.65
N GLN A 56 19.45 18.83 4.97
CA GLN A 56 18.56 19.89 5.39
C GLN A 56 17.13 19.54 4.99
N THR A 57 16.31 19.20 5.97
CA THR A 57 14.91 18.79 5.78
C THR A 57 13.96 19.80 6.42
N PRO A 58 12.70 19.88 5.97
CA PRO A 58 11.71 20.77 6.56
C PRO A 58 11.17 20.27 7.91
N TRP A 59 11.50 19.03 8.31
CA TRP A 59 10.97 18.37 9.51
C TRP A 59 11.92 18.48 10.70
N LYS A 60 11.37 18.61 11.90
CA LYS A 60 12.17 18.76 13.13
C LYS A 60 12.55 17.42 13.75
N ASN A 61 11.74 16.39 13.56
CA ASN A 61 11.94 15.07 14.17
C ASN A 61 11.51 13.94 13.22
N LYS A 62 11.84 12.71 13.62
CA LYS A 62 11.55 11.49 12.85
C LYS A 62 10.05 11.27 12.65
N ASP A 63 9.24 11.61 13.65
CA ASP A 63 7.79 11.38 13.63
C ASP A 63 7.10 12.32 12.63
N GLU A 64 7.47 13.60 12.62
CA GLU A 64 6.98 14.59 11.65
C GLU A 64 7.37 14.21 10.22
N ALA A 65 8.62 13.78 10.01
CA ALA A 65 9.06 13.27 8.73
C ALA A 65 8.28 12.01 8.32
N HIS A 66 8.07 11.07 9.25
CA HIS A 66 7.32 9.85 9.02
C HIS A 66 5.87 10.12 8.58
N GLU A 67 5.16 11.00 9.29
CA GLU A 67 3.79 11.38 8.94
C GLU A 67 3.72 12.13 7.61
N ALA A 68 4.61 13.09 7.39
CA ALA A 68 4.63 13.87 6.15
C ALA A 68 4.93 13.01 4.92
N ILE A 69 5.83 12.04 5.05
CA ILE A 69 6.17 11.12 3.96
C ILE A 69 5.02 10.17 3.69
N LYS A 70 4.35 9.62 4.72
CA LYS A 70 3.14 8.81 4.51
C LYS A 70 2.06 9.59 3.76
N LEU A 71 1.85 10.87 4.11
CA LEU A 71 0.93 11.75 3.39
C LEU A 71 1.36 11.96 1.93
N ALA A 72 2.64 12.24 1.69
CA ALA A 72 3.19 12.48 0.36
C ALA A 72 3.10 11.24 -0.57
N LEU A 73 3.24 10.05 0.00
CA LEU A 73 3.11 8.77 -0.72
C LEU A 73 1.66 8.29 -0.83
N GLY A 74 0.70 8.98 -0.24
CA GLY A 74 -0.70 8.57 -0.24
C GLY A 74 -0.98 7.33 0.62
N ILE A 75 -0.12 7.02 1.59
CA ILE A 75 -0.30 5.96 2.58
C ILE A 75 -1.25 6.49 3.65
N VAL A 76 -2.52 6.67 3.26
CA VAL A 76 -3.55 7.32 4.08
C VAL A 76 -4.83 6.51 4.07
N ASN A 77 -5.54 6.55 5.20
CA ASN A 77 -6.91 6.12 5.30
C ASN A 77 -7.83 7.31 5.00
N LEU A 78 -8.84 7.05 4.18
CA LEU A 78 -9.90 8.01 3.86
C LEU A 78 -11.06 7.78 4.82
N THR A 79 -11.44 8.83 5.53
CA THR A 79 -12.65 8.85 6.37
C THR A 79 -13.51 10.06 6.01
N LYS A 80 -14.73 10.11 6.55
CA LYS A 80 -15.59 11.28 6.48
C LYS A 80 -15.73 11.87 7.87
N THR A 81 -15.66 13.19 7.98
CA THR A 81 -16.02 13.90 9.20
C THR A 81 -17.52 13.73 9.46
N VAL A 82 -17.97 14.06 10.68
CA VAL A 82 -19.41 14.06 11.02
C VAL A 82 -20.21 14.97 10.09
N GLY A 83 -19.58 16.01 9.52
CA GLY A 83 -20.16 16.92 8.53
C GLY A 83 -20.20 16.36 7.09
N GLY A 84 -19.66 15.17 6.84
CA GLY A 84 -19.64 14.53 5.52
C GLY A 84 -18.43 14.88 4.65
N ASP A 85 -17.55 15.77 5.11
CA ASP A 85 -16.32 16.14 4.40
C ASP A 85 -15.29 15.02 4.47
N PHE A 86 -14.58 14.77 3.37
CA PHE A 86 -13.51 13.78 3.36
C PHE A 86 -12.30 14.27 4.15
N MET A 87 -11.78 13.40 5.01
CA MET A 87 -10.55 13.61 5.78
C MET A 87 -9.59 12.46 5.51
N GLN A 88 -8.30 12.78 5.46
CA GLN A 88 -7.23 11.80 5.30
C GLN A 88 -6.39 11.78 6.56
N TYR A 89 -6.08 10.59 7.05
CA TYR A 89 -5.11 10.39 8.12
C TYR A 89 -4.11 9.31 7.71
N PRO A 90 -2.82 9.43 8.06
CA PRO A 90 -1.83 8.43 7.67
C PRO A 90 -2.17 7.04 8.20
N LYS A 91 -2.03 6.04 7.33
CA LYS A 91 -2.21 4.62 7.67
C LYS A 91 -0.99 4.14 8.47
N SER A 92 -1.16 3.16 9.36
CA SER A 92 -0.02 2.55 10.04
C SER A 92 0.80 1.70 9.06
N LEU A 93 2.13 1.72 9.18
CA LEU A 93 2.98 0.82 8.38
C LEU A 93 2.76 -0.66 8.73
N THR A 94 2.27 -0.94 9.94
CA THR A 94 1.88 -2.30 10.37
C THR A 94 0.72 -2.85 9.56
N ASP A 95 -0.13 -1.98 9.02
CA ASP A 95 -1.34 -2.36 8.29
C ASP A 95 -1.09 -2.55 6.78
N LEU A 96 0.17 -2.39 6.33
CA LEU A 96 0.60 -2.63 4.95
C LEU A 96 1.12 -4.05 4.80
N GLU A 97 0.84 -4.72 3.68
CA GLU A 97 1.45 -6.03 3.40
C GLU A 97 2.95 -5.91 3.08
N ASP A 98 3.73 -7.00 3.13
CA ASP A 98 5.17 -7.00 2.76
C ASP A 98 5.47 -6.41 1.38
N PRO A 99 4.77 -6.80 0.30
CA PRO A 99 4.97 -6.17 -0.99
C PRO A 99 4.63 -4.67 -1.00
N GLU A 100 3.56 -4.27 -0.32
CA GLU A 100 3.15 -2.87 -0.23
C GLU A 100 4.16 -2.02 0.55
N LEU A 101 4.69 -2.55 1.66
CA LEU A 101 5.67 -1.87 2.49
C LEU A 101 7.02 -1.75 1.79
N GLN A 102 7.40 -2.75 0.98
CA GLN A 102 8.60 -2.68 0.14
C GLN A 102 8.46 -1.58 -0.92
N GLU A 103 7.33 -1.53 -1.64
CA GLU A 103 7.06 -0.47 -2.61
C GLU A 103 7.05 0.91 -1.94
N ALA A 104 6.41 1.04 -0.78
CA ALA A 104 6.41 2.28 0.00
C ALA A 104 7.82 2.72 0.41
N LEU A 105 8.68 1.78 0.84
CA LEU A 105 10.07 2.06 1.20
C LEU A 105 10.86 2.58 -0.02
N ASP A 106 10.69 1.94 -1.19
CA ASP A 106 11.36 2.35 -2.42
C ASP A 106 10.90 3.74 -2.88
N GLN A 107 9.58 4.00 -2.84
CA GLN A 107 9.02 5.31 -3.16
C GLN A 107 9.47 6.40 -2.17
N MET A 108 9.58 6.07 -0.88
CA MET A 108 10.14 6.98 0.12
C MET A 108 11.58 7.35 -0.22
N ILE A 109 12.44 6.37 -0.54
CA ILE A 109 13.85 6.64 -0.86
C ILE A 109 13.96 7.53 -2.12
N GLU A 110 13.12 7.29 -3.13
CA GLU A 110 13.07 8.13 -4.33
C GLU A 110 12.61 9.56 -4.00
N LEU A 111 11.56 9.71 -3.18
CA LEU A 111 11.05 11.01 -2.73
C LEU A 111 12.13 11.78 -1.97
N LEU A 112 12.82 11.12 -1.04
CA LEU A 112 13.90 11.70 -0.25
C LEU A 112 15.07 12.10 -1.14
N SER A 113 15.47 11.24 -2.08
CA SER A 113 16.53 11.54 -3.05
C SER A 113 16.21 12.80 -3.88
N ARG A 114 14.97 12.92 -4.36
CA ARG A 114 14.51 14.09 -5.11
C ARG A 114 14.51 15.37 -4.27
N MET A 115 14.20 15.26 -2.98
CA MET A 115 14.11 16.41 -2.08
C MET A 115 15.47 16.87 -1.55
N THR A 116 16.38 15.95 -1.26
CA THR A 116 17.67 16.25 -0.62
C THR A 116 18.85 16.25 -1.58
N GLY A 117 18.68 15.70 -2.79
CA GLY A 117 19.74 15.55 -3.78
C GLY A 117 20.73 14.40 -3.47
N VAL A 118 20.48 13.61 -2.42
CA VAL A 118 21.29 12.42 -2.10
C VAL A 118 20.88 11.27 -3.01
N ASP A 119 21.85 10.55 -3.56
CA ASP A 119 21.59 9.44 -4.48
C ASP A 119 20.90 8.25 -3.78
N VAL A 120 19.96 7.62 -4.51
CA VAL A 120 19.18 6.45 -4.06
C VAL A 120 20.10 5.29 -3.68
N ALA A 121 21.17 5.07 -4.45
CA ALA A 121 22.12 3.98 -4.18
C ALA A 121 22.89 4.22 -2.88
N THR A 122 23.23 5.47 -2.56
CA THR A 122 23.87 5.85 -1.30
C THR A 122 22.97 5.58 -0.11
N LEU A 123 21.70 6.02 -0.16
CA LEU A 123 20.73 5.78 0.92
C LEU A 123 20.51 4.28 1.13
N LYS A 124 20.31 3.50 0.05
CA LYS A 124 20.14 2.04 0.13
C LYS A 124 21.37 1.35 0.70
N LYS A 125 22.57 1.72 0.25
CA LYS A 125 23.84 1.15 0.73
C LYS A 125 24.09 1.46 2.19
N GLU A 126 23.87 2.71 2.60
CA GLU A 126 24.06 3.13 3.98
C GLU A 126 23.06 2.47 4.92
N THR A 127 21.87 2.07 4.46
CA THR A 127 20.90 1.34 5.28
C THR A 127 20.92 -0.19 5.11
N ALA A 128 21.80 -0.73 4.26
CA ALA A 128 21.86 -2.17 3.99
C ALA A 128 22.25 -3.00 5.24
N HIS A 129 23.01 -2.40 6.17
CA HIS A 129 23.41 -3.04 7.43
C HIS A 129 22.25 -3.31 8.39
N VAL A 130 21.06 -2.73 8.15
CA VAL A 130 19.86 -2.94 8.99
C VAL A 130 19.30 -4.37 8.84
N ASP A 131 19.66 -5.08 7.77
CA ASP A 131 19.37 -6.51 7.60
C ASP A 131 20.26 -7.41 8.48
N GLU A 132 21.48 -6.96 8.80
CA GLU A 132 22.52 -7.75 9.45
C GLU A 132 22.77 -7.26 10.88
N GLU A 133 21.84 -7.54 11.78
CA GLU A 133 22.18 -7.56 13.20
C GLU A 133 22.72 -8.95 13.57
N PRO A 134 24.03 -9.11 13.80
CA PRO A 134 24.56 -10.36 14.32
C PRO A 134 23.98 -10.58 15.73
N HIS A 135 23.15 -11.60 15.87
CA HIS A 135 22.77 -12.09 17.20
C HIS A 135 23.98 -12.80 17.80
N ASP A 136 24.41 -12.39 19.00
CA ASP A 136 25.29 -13.23 19.81
C ASP A 136 24.49 -14.50 20.17
N PRO A 137 24.90 -15.70 19.69
CA PRO A 137 24.19 -16.94 19.94
C PRO A 137 24.21 -17.36 21.43
N SER A 138 24.97 -16.65 22.29
CA SER A 138 25.13 -17.01 23.70
C SER A 138 24.20 -16.26 24.67
N THR A 139 23.63 -15.11 24.30
CA THR A 139 23.06 -14.21 25.33
C THR A 139 21.73 -13.55 24.96
N GLY A 140 21.38 -13.46 23.67
CA GLY A 140 20.07 -12.95 23.23
C GLY A 140 19.75 -11.49 23.61
N GLU A 141 20.72 -10.73 24.13
CA GLU A 141 20.59 -9.28 24.35
C GLU A 141 20.92 -8.50 23.07
N ILE A 142 20.21 -7.39 22.89
CA ILE A 142 20.51 -6.38 21.86
C ILE A 142 21.79 -5.68 22.30
N LEU A 143 22.85 -5.77 21.50
CA LEU A 143 24.05 -4.97 21.70
C LEU A 143 23.75 -3.53 21.24
N ASP A 144 23.30 -2.68 22.16
CA ASP A 144 23.45 -1.23 22.02
C ASP A 144 24.95 -0.89 22.02
N GLY A 145 25.60 -0.95 20.84
CA GLY A 145 26.86 -0.28 20.55
C GLY A 145 26.54 0.96 19.73
N GLU A 146 26.76 2.18 20.20
CA GLU A 146 28.10 2.71 20.43
C GLU A 146 28.10 3.81 21.50
N VAL A 147 28.65 3.50 22.67
CA VAL A 147 29.12 4.50 23.63
C VAL A 147 30.36 5.15 23.03
N ILE A 148 30.17 6.30 22.39
CA ILE A 148 31.25 7.26 22.20
C ILE A 148 31.57 7.84 23.58
N PRO A 149 32.80 7.70 24.12
CA PRO A 149 33.15 8.31 25.39
C PRO A 149 33.19 9.84 25.21
N PRO A 150 32.44 10.66 25.98
CA PRO A 150 32.72 12.07 26.00
C PRO A 150 33.98 12.30 26.83
N GLU A 151 34.96 12.93 26.19
CA GLU A 151 36.09 13.55 26.86
C GLU A 151 35.63 14.42 28.02
N THR A 152 36.39 14.35 29.09
CA THR A 152 36.35 15.20 30.27
C THR A 152 36.19 16.68 29.91
N THR A 153 35.14 17.33 30.40
CA THR A 153 35.17 18.77 30.69
C THR A 153 34.20 19.11 31.81
N GLU A 154 34.74 19.66 32.89
CA GLU A 154 34.03 20.28 34.00
C GLU A 154 33.08 21.38 33.52
N SER A 155 31.83 21.41 34.02
CA SER A 155 31.21 22.64 34.55
C SER A 155 29.76 22.43 34.97
N GLY A 156 29.52 22.62 36.27
CA GLY A 156 28.48 23.51 36.79
C GLY A 156 27.01 23.24 36.45
N ALA A 157 26.28 22.67 37.42
CA ALA A 157 24.84 22.86 37.58
C ALA A 157 24.47 24.37 37.60
N PRO A 158 23.23 24.76 37.22
CA PRO A 158 22.11 24.64 38.16
C PRO A 158 20.74 24.26 37.54
N GLN A 159 19.86 23.78 38.43
CA GLN A 159 18.39 23.62 38.29
C GLN A 159 17.69 24.92 37.81
N PRO A 160 16.50 24.78 37.20
CA PRO A 160 15.27 25.22 37.90
C PRO A 160 14.10 24.22 37.75
N GLU A 161 13.43 23.84 38.83
CA GLU A 161 12.21 24.43 39.43
C GLU A 161 10.89 23.96 38.77
N ASP A 162 10.15 23.20 39.58
CA ASP A 162 8.72 22.89 39.45
C ASP A 162 7.87 24.11 39.15
N ALA A 163 6.98 23.99 38.17
CA ALA A 163 5.81 24.85 38.02
C ALA A 163 4.60 24.00 37.65
N ASP A 164 3.84 23.69 38.69
CA ASP A 164 2.46 23.21 38.72
C ASP A 164 1.52 24.24 38.05
N ALA A 165 0.75 23.82 37.03
CA ALA A 165 -0.55 24.43 36.67
C ALA A 165 -1.37 23.55 35.69
N PRO A 166 -2.71 23.46 35.87
CA PRO A 166 -3.61 22.44 35.29
C PRO A 166 -4.23 22.82 33.92
N PRO A 167 -4.92 21.88 33.23
CA PRO A 167 -5.64 22.18 31.99
C PRO A 167 -7.08 22.65 32.27
N PRO A 168 -7.64 23.60 31.50
CA PRO A 168 -9.09 23.72 31.29
C PRO A 168 -9.45 22.95 30.01
N ALA A 169 -10.19 21.84 30.07
CA ALA A 169 -11.64 21.74 30.32
C ALA A 169 -12.50 22.27 29.16
N SER A 170 -13.15 21.32 28.49
CA SER A 170 -14.18 21.42 27.46
C SER A 170 -15.40 22.25 27.86
N ALA A 171 -16.01 22.93 26.89
CA ALA A 171 -17.45 23.23 26.71
C ALA A 171 -17.55 24.01 25.36
N GLU A 172 -18.53 23.95 24.47
CA GLU A 172 -19.94 23.55 24.51
C GLU A 172 -20.37 23.08 23.11
N GLU A 173 -21.16 22.02 23.07
CA GLU A 173 -21.96 21.59 21.91
C GLU A 173 -23.42 21.82 22.29
N ALA A 174 -24.17 22.55 21.46
CA ALA A 174 -25.61 22.70 21.58
C ALA A 174 -26.24 22.91 20.20
N GLY A 175 -27.22 22.09 19.84
CA GLY A 175 -28.27 22.49 18.89
C GLY A 175 -28.77 21.44 17.90
N HIS A 176 -29.71 20.61 18.35
CA HIS A 176 -30.80 20.00 17.54
C HIS A 176 -31.58 21.11 16.78
N PRO A 177 -32.26 20.88 15.62
CA PRO A 177 -33.42 19.96 15.56
C PRO A 177 -33.71 19.20 14.23
N ASP A 178 -34.50 18.12 14.34
CA ASP A 178 -35.26 17.38 13.31
C ASP A 178 -36.45 18.20 12.69
N PRO A 179 -37.38 17.63 11.88
CA PRO A 179 -37.27 17.04 10.53
C PRO A 179 -38.39 17.53 9.57
N VAL A 180 -38.29 17.39 8.23
CA VAL A 180 -39.52 17.33 7.38
C VAL A 180 -39.33 16.69 6.00
N SER A 181 -40.19 15.68 5.76
CA SER A 181 -40.97 15.33 4.56
C SER A 181 -40.33 15.02 3.18
N SER A 182 -40.55 13.78 2.75
CA SER A 182 -40.75 13.35 1.35
C SER A 182 -42.03 13.97 0.73
N PRO A 183 -42.21 13.93 -0.62
CA PRO A 183 -42.89 12.77 -1.21
C PRO A 183 -42.47 12.35 -2.64
N ASN A 184 -42.90 11.12 -2.95
CA ASN A 184 -43.00 10.37 -4.22
C ASN A 184 -43.01 11.12 -5.57
N SER A 185 -42.50 10.43 -6.60
CA SER A 185 -43.16 10.36 -7.90
C SER A 185 -42.97 8.98 -8.55
N GLU A 186 -44.10 8.46 -9.02
CA GLU A 186 -44.39 7.15 -9.59
C GLU A 186 -44.71 7.37 -11.07
N ALA A 187 -44.17 6.55 -11.99
CA ALA A 187 -44.65 6.47 -13.39
C ALA A 187 -44.15 5.20 -14.12
N SER A 188 -44.90 4.12 -13.92
CA SER A 188 -45.41 3.11 -14.88
C SER A 188 -45.01 3.14 -16.39
N ILE A 189 -44.41 2.01 -16.86
CA ILE A 189 -44.67 1.08 -18.03
C ILE A 189 -45.10 1.64 -19.43
N PRO A 190 -45.07 0.92 -20.61
CA PRO A 190 -44.86 -0.53 -20.92
C PRO A 190 -44.00 -0.90 -22.18
N VAL A 191 -43.39 -2.11 -22.21
CA VAL A 191 -43.63 -3.31 -23.07
C VAL A 191 -43.63 -3.11 -24.61
N GLU A 192 -42.69 -3.77 -25.31
CA GLU A 192 -42.97 -4.62 -26.50
C GLU A 192 -41.74 -5.45 -26.89
N ALA A 193 -41.89 -6.78 -26.95
CA ALA A 193 -40.94 -7.72 -27.52
C ALA A 193 -41.70 -8.59 -28.52
N ALA A 194 -41.24 -8.62 -29.77
CA ALA A 194 -41.73 -9.50 -30.80
C ALA A 194 -40.59 -10.39 -31.31
N ASP A 195 -40.94 -11.67 -31.41
CA ASP A 195 -40.22 -12.85 -31.84
C ASP A 195 -39.84 -12.81 -33.34
N GLY A 196 -38.74 -13.46 -33.74
CA GLY A 196 -38.36 -13.58 -35.16
C GLY A 196 -37.01 -14.26 -35.41
N ALA A 197 -37.05 -15.57 -35.68
CA ALA A 197 -35.93 -16.47 -35.95
C ALA A 197 -35.19 -16.25 -37.30
N GLY A 198 -33.89 -16.61 -37.34
CA GLY A 198 -33.15 -16.89 -38.58
C GLY A 198 -31.62 -16.75 -38.48
N ASP A 199 -30.87 -17.84 -38.60
CA ASP A 199 -29.39 -17.96 -38.59
C ASP A 199 -28.79 -17.81 -40.04
N PRO A 200 -27.45 -17.88 -40.24
CA PRO A 200 -26.46 -16.86 -40.65
C PRO A 200 -26.21 -16.83 -42.20
N PRO A 201 -25.22 -16.15 -42.85
CA PRO A 201 -23.95 -15.56 -42.36
C PRO A 201 -23.55 -14.18 -42.98
N SER A 202 -22.37 -13.69 -42.57
CA SER A 202 -21.41 -12.82 -43.30
C SER A 202 -21.15 -11.43 -42.67
N SER A 203 -19.95 -11.25 -42.14
CA SER A 203 -19.21 -9.97 -42.20
C SER A 203 -18.95 -9.61 -43.68
N PRO A 204 -18.74 -8.33 -44.09
CA PRO A 204 -18.07 -7.26 -43.34
C PRO A 204 -18.70 -5.85 -43.51
N SER A 205 -18.06 -4.86 -42.88
CA SER A 205 -18.08 -3.43 -43.23
C SER A 205 -19.05 -2.54 -42.44
N GLY A 206 -18.46 -1.84 -41.47
CA GLY A 206 -18.63 -0.39 -41.24
C GLY A 206 -20.04 0.16 -41.19
N SER A 207 -20.57 0.32 -39.98
CA SER A 207 -21.58 1.34 -39.66
C SER A 207 -21.34 1.83 -38.22
N PRO A 208 -21.26 3.15 -37.97
CA PRO A 208 -20.72 3.72 -36.73
C PRO A 208 -21.73 3.82 -35.57
N ASP A 209 -22.84 3.06 -35.59
CA ASP A 209 -23.96 3.22 -34.65
C ASP A 209 -24.60 1.88 -34.21
N ALA A 210 -23.82 0.79 -34.17
CA ALA A 210 -24.20 -0.38 -33.38
C ALA A 210 -23.75 -0.16 -31.93
N PRO A 211 -24.55 -0.54 -30.90
CA PRO A 211 -24.05 -0.51 -29.53
C PRO A 211 -22.80 -1.38 -29.46
N GLU A 212 -21.70 -0.76 -29.03
CA GLU A 212 -20.40 -1.41 -28.92
C GLU A 212 -20.58 -2.72 -28.17
N THR A 213 -20.22 -3.82 -28.81
CA THR A 213 -20.36 -5.12 -28.16
C THR A 213 -19.36 -5.22 -27.01
N GLU A 214 -19.71 -5.90 -25.93
CA GLU A 214 -18.80 -6.10 -24.77
C GLU A 214 -17.41 -6.59 -25.20
N ARG A 215 -17.37 -7.40 -26.25
CA ARG A 215 -16.15 -7.89 -26.90
C ARG A 215 -15.31 -6.76 -27.48
N GLU A 216 -15.91 -5.81 -28.20
CA GLU A 216 -15.20 -4.66 -28.79
C GLU A 216 -14.62 -3.73 -27.70
N ILE A 217 -15.36 -3.54 -26.60
CA ILE A 217 -14.90 -2.78 -25.43
C ILE A 217 -13.66 -3.46 -24.82
N LEU A 218 -13.69 -4.79 -24.65
CA LEU A 218 -12.56 -5.56 -24.13
C LEU A 218 -11.35 -5.56 -25.08
N ILE A 219 -11.56 -5.60 -26.40
CA ILE A 219 -10.49 -5.50 -27.40
C ILE A 219 -9.81 -4.15 -27.32
N ARG A 220 -10.56 -3.04 -27.25
CA ARG A 220 -9.98 -1.70 -27.10
C ARG A 220 -9.24 -1.56 -25.77
N PHE A 221 -9.83 -2.06 -24.68
CA PHE A 221 -9.18 -2.06 -23.37
C PHE A 221 -7.84 -2.80 -23.41
N ALA A 222 -7.80 -4.01 -23.97
CA ALA A 222 -6.58 -4.80 -24.10
C ALA A 222 -5.54 -4.10 -25.00
N ARG A 223 -5.96 -3.51 -26.13
CA ARG A 223 -5.09 -2.77 -27.05
C ARG A 223 -4.46 -1.53 -26.42
N ASP A 224 -5.20 -0.82 -25.60
CA ASP A 224 -4.72 0.43 -25.01
C ASP A 224 -3.83 0.17 -23.77
N VAL A 225 -4.06 -0.96 -23.08
CA VAL A 225 -3.40 -1.27 -21.80
C VAL A 225 -2.20 -2.22 -21.94
N LEU A 226 -2.28 -3.26 -22.77
CA LEU A 226 -1.23 -4.29 -22.84
C LEU A 226 0.08 -3.80 -23.50
N PRO A 227 0.07 -3.14 -24.67
CA PRO A 227 1.30 -2.63 -25.28
C PRO A 227 1.94 -1.52 -24.43
N MET A 228 1.13 -0.66 -23.81
CA MET A 228 1.61 0.40 -22.93
C MET A 228 2.28 -0.15 -21.67
N ALA A 229 1.86 -1.31 -21.18
CA ALA A 229 2.51 -1.99 -20.05
C ALA A 229 3.88 -2.58 -20.40
N ALA A 230 4.14 -2.86 -21.68
CA ALA A 230 5.42 -3.37 -22.15
C ALA A 230 6.43 -2.27 -22.46
N ASP A 231 5.97 -1.03 -22.60
CA ASP A 231 6.83 0.11 -22.87
C ASP A 231 7.56 0.55 -21.60
N THR A 232 8.85 0.24 -21.52
CA THR A 232 9.71 0.61 -20.38
C THR A 232 10.01 2.11 -20.29
N THR A 233 9.65 2.89 -21.32
CA THR A 233 9.82 4.35 -21.34
C THR A 233 8.65 5.09 -20.68
N ILE A 234 7.51 4.40 -20.50
CA ILE A 234 6.31 4.94 -19.90
C ILE A 234 6.29 4.56 -18.41
N SER A 235 5.92 5.50 -17.53
CA SER A 235 5.83 5.22 -16.10
C SER A 235 4.69 4.23 -15.81
N PRO A 236 4.84 3.30 -14.85
CA PRO A 236 3.77 2.37 -14.45
C PRO A 236 2.49 3.09 -13.99
N SER A 237 2.61 4.34 -13.52
CA SER A 237 1.49 5.20 -13.16
C SER A 237 0.62 5.63 -14.35
N ALA A 238 1.18 5.72 -15.56
CA ALA A 238 0.44 6.08 -16.77
C ALA A 238 -0.46 4.91 -17.23
N ALA A 239 0.02 3.66 -17.13
CA ALA A 239 -0.78 2.47 -17.40
C ALA A 239 -1.97 2.35 -16.43
N LYS A 240 -1.75 2.62 -15.14
CA LYS A 240 -2.82 2.70 -14.13
C LYS A 240 -3.83 3.84 -14.39
N ALA A 241 -3.38 4.95 -14.97
CA ALA A 241 -4.27 6.06 -15.30
C ALA A 241 -5.26 5.66 -16.42
N VAL A 242 -4.77 4.99 -17.47
CA VAL A 242 -5.63 4.46 -18.54
C VAL A 242 -6.56 3.37 -18.00
N GLU A 243 -6.08 2.45 -17.15
CA GLU A 243 -6.95 1.46 -16.50
C GLU A 243 -8.10 2.13 -15.72
N LYS A 244 -7.83 3.26 -15.05
CA LYS A 244 -8.82 4.03 -14.32
C LYS A 244 -9.85 4.72 -15.22
N GLU A 245 -9.46 5.15 -16.42
CA GLU A 245 -10.38 5.72 -17.42
C GLU A 245 -11.38 4.67 -17.92
N TRP A 246 -10.94 3.42 -18.08
CA TRP A 246 -11.79 2.30 -18.49
C TRP A 246 -12.69 1.75 -17.37
N ALA A 247 -12.41 2.06 -16.10
CA ALA A 247 -13.13 1.49 -14.95
C ALA A 247 -14.65 1.73 -14.98
N ALA A 248 -15.10 2.87 -15.51
CA ALA A 248 -16.53 3.17 -15.66
C ALA A 248 -17.19 2.27 -16.70
N GLN A 249 -16.57 2.09 -17.86
CA GLN A 249 -17.07 1.26 -18.96
C GLN A 249 -17.00 -0.24 -18.62
N ILE A 250 -15.94 -0.68 -17.94
CA ILE A 250 -15.81 -2.08 -17.50
C ILE A 250 -16.90 -2.45 -16.50
N LYS A 251 -17.31 -1.52 -15.63
CA LYS A 251 -18.36 -1.76 -14.62
C LYS A 251 -19.75 -1.95 -15.24
N GLU A 252 -19.96 -1.49 -16.47
CA GLU A 252 -21.20 -1.64 -17.22
C GLU A 252 -21.28 -2.95 -18.02
N LEU A 253 -20.18 -3.73 -18.07
CA LEU A 253 -20.13 -5.04 -18.72
C LEU A 253 -20.82 -6.14 -17.88
N SER A 254 -21.13 -7.25 -18.53
CA SER A 254 -21.51 -8.50 -17.88
C SER A 254 -20.47 -8.99 -16.87
N GLU A 255 -20.87 -9.88 -15.95
CA GLU A 255 -19.96 -10.48 -14.96
C GLU A 255 -18.77 -11.20 -15.63
N ASP A 256 -19.00 -11.82 -16.80
CA ASP A 256 -17.95 -12.46 -17.60
C ASP A 256 -17.00 -11.42 -18.23
N GLY A 257 -17.56 -10.32 -18.73
CA GLY A 257 -16.77 -9.20 -19.25
C GLY A 257 -15.90 -8.53 -18.17
N ILE A 258 -16.45 -8.35 -16.96
CA ILE A 258 -15.70 -7.85 -15.80
C ILE A 258 -14.57 -8.82 -15.42
N ALA A 259 -14.83 -10.13 -15.41
CA ALA A 259 -13.81 -11.13 -15.13
C ALA A 259 -12.67 -11.11 -16.17
N LYS A 260 -13.00 -10.98 -17.45
CA LYS A 260 -12.03 -10.82 -18.55
C LYS A 260 -11.24 -9.52 -18.46
N ALA A 261 -11.88 -8.41 -18.10
CA ALA A 261 -11.16 -7.15 -17.87
C ALA A 261 -10.17 -7.28 -16.71
N ARG A 262 -10.54 -7.97 -15.61
CA ARG A 262 -9.61 -8.22 -14.49
C ARG A 262 -8.41 -9.07 -14.90
N THR A 263 -8.61 -10.13 -15.68
CA THR A 263 -7.49 -10.94 -16.17
C THR A 263 -6.57 -10.14 -17.10
N ILE A 264 -7.12 -9.25 -17.93
CA ILE A 264 -6.34 -8.31 -18.75
C ILE A 264 -5.51 -7.37 -17.85
N SER A 265 -6.10 -6.79 -16.79
CA SER A 265 -5.38 -5.96 -15.81
C SER A 265 -4.29 -6.72 -15.04
N GLU A 266 -4.50 -7.98 -14.68
CA GLU A 266 -3.47 -8.83 -14.07
C GLU A 266 -2.32 -9.09 -15.07
N SER A 267 -2.67 -9.30 -16.33
CA SER A 267 -1.69 -9.51 -17.40
C SER A 267 -0.87 -8.26 -17.69
N MET A 268 -1.49 -7.07 -17.59
CA MET A 268 -0.80 -5.77 -17.63
C MET A 268 0.33 -5.71 -16.58
N ARG A 269 0.03 -6.02 -15.31
CA ARG A 269 1.02 -6.01 -14.23
C ARG A 269 2.15 -7.02 -14.46
N LEU A 270 1.81 -8.19 -15.00
CA LEU A 270 2.77 -9.22 -15.35
C LEU A 270 3.70 -8.80 -16.50
N ILE A 271 3.18 -8.08 -17.49
CA ILE A 271 3.96 -7.50 -18.59
C ILE A 271 4.86 -6.37 -18.09
N SER A 272 4.38 -5.49 -17.21
CA SER A 272 5.22 -4.41 -16.65
C SER A 272 6.44 -4.94 -15.88
N ASN A 273 6.32 -6.11 -15.25
CA ASN A 273 7.44 -6.79 -14.60
C ASN A 273 8.30 -7.63 -15.57
N SER A 274 7.82 -7.91 -16.78
CA SER A 274 8.46 -8.81 -17.75
C SER A 274 7.98 -8.50 -19.17
N PRO A 275 8.49 -7.42 -19.82
CA PRO A 275 7.97 -6.94 -21.10
C PRO A 275 8.09 -7.97 -22.23
N ALA A 276 9.06 -8.90 -22.14
CA ALA A 276 9.21 -10.01 -23.06
C ALA A 276 8.01 -10.98 -23.12
N LYS A 277 7.08 -10.89 -22.15
CA LYS A 277 5.86 -11.74 -22.11
C LYS A 277 4.70 -11.16 -22.93
N LEU A 278 4.80 -9.93 -23.44
CA LEU A 278 3.75 -9.27 -24.21
C LEU A 278 3.22 -10.16 -25.34
N GLY A 279 4.11 -10.72 -26.17
CA GLY A 279 3.69 -11.54 -27.32
C GLY A 279 2.82 -12.75 -26.93
N GLY A 280 3.21 -13.49 -25.89
CA GLY A 280 2.41 -14.63 -25.40
C GLY A 280 1.09 -14.23 -24.76
N VAL A 281 1.01 -13.03 -24.18
CA VAL A 281 -0.23 -12.47 -23.63
C VAL A 281 -1.18 -12.02 -24.74
N LEU A 282 -0.66 -11.36 -25.78
CA LEU A 282 -1.45 -10.93 -26.93
C LEU A 282 -2.02 -12.13 -27.69
N GLU A 283 -1.24 -13.20 -27.91
CA GLU A 283 -1.74 -14.44 -28.53
C GLU A 283 -2.87 -15.10 -27.74
N ARG A 284 -2.82 -15.03 -26.40
CA ARG A 284 -3.87 -15.56 -25.53
C ARG A 284 -5.16 -14.75 -25.70
N TYR A 285 -5.10 -13.42 -25.61
CA TYR A 285 -6.29 -12.58 -25.72
C TYR A 285 -6.81 -12.48 -27.14
N ALA A 286 -5.96 -12.62 -28.16
CA ALA A 286 -6.38 -12.76 -29.55
C ALA A 286 -7.30 -13.98 -29.72
N ARG A 287 -6.95 -15.12 -29.11
CA ARG A 287 -7.80 -16.32 -29.11
C ARG A 287 -9.07 -16.17 -28.26
N GLU A 288 -8.96 -15.53 -27.11
CA GLU A 288 -10.07 -15.43 -26.14
C GLU A 288 -11.12 -14.38 -26.56
N LEU A 289 -10.69 -13.34 -27.26
CA LEU A 289 -11.55 -12.29 -27.80
C LEU A 289 -11.81 -12.48 -29.31
N ASP A 290 -11.47 -13.62 -29.90
CA ASP A 290 -11.64 -13.93 -31.34
C ASP A 290 -11.11 -12.81 -32.27
N THR A 291 -10.00 -12.16 -31.92
CA THR A 291 -9.39 -10.99 -32.61
C THR A 291 -7.97 -11.34 -33.08
N THR A 292 -7.29 -10.45 -33.80
CA THR A 292 -5.90 -10.69 -34.20
C THR A 292 -4.91 -10.00 -33.25
N VAL A 293 -3.66 -10.46 -33.24
CA VAL A 293 -2.60 -9.88 -32.40
C VAL A 293 -2.33 -8.42 -32.80
N GLU A 294 -2.47 -8.10 -34.09
CA GLU A 294 -2.31 -6.75 -34.63
C GLU A 294 -3.42 -5.80 -34.16
N GLU A 295 -4.66 -6.29 -34.01
CA GLU A 295 -5.77 -5.50 -33.46
C GLU A 295 -5.58 -5.16 -31.97
N LEU A 296 -4.78 -5.97 -31.25
CA LEU A 296 -4.40 -5.75 -29.85
C LEU A 296 -3.09 -4.98 -29.67
N GLY A 297 -2.49 -4.47 -30.76
CA GLY A 297 -1.29 -3.62 -30.72
C GLY A 297 0.04 -4.38 -30.60
N GLY A 298 0.09 -5.64 -31.05
CA GLY A 298 1.31 -6.45 -31.18
C GLY A 298 2.09 -6.23 -32.47
#